data_AF-A0A930HVX2-F1
#
_entry.id   AF-A0A930HVX2-F1
#
_cell.length_a   1.000
_cell.length_b   1.000
_cell.length_c   1.000
_cell.angle_alpha   90.00
_cell.angle_beta   90.00
_cell.angle_gamma   90.00
#
_symmetry.space_group_name_H-M   'P 1'
#
loop_
_entity.id
_entity.type
_entity.pdbx_description
1 polymer ?
#
loop_
_entity_poly.entity_id
_entity_poly.type
_entity_poly.pdbx_seq_one_letter_code
_entity_poly.pdbx_strand_id
1 'polypeptide(L)' 'SLRGYTSFERAQGRGSKTGEPHIGDHAWPTMNSAMYVIAPETRVPELLERLRALDEATPDQGLRAFVWAVEAMF' A
#
# COMPACT_ATOMS: atom_id res chain seq x y z
N SER A 1 14.14 -9.57 7.72
CA SER A 1 13.05 -8.59 7.95
C SER A 1 13.41 -7.29 7.25
N LEU A 2 12.42 -6.58 6.69
CA LEU A 2 12.59 -5.24 6.12
C LEU A 2 12.27 -4.23 7.23
N ARG A 3 13.22 -3.34 7.56
CA ARG A 3 13.08 -2.39 8.69
C ARG A 3 13.00 -0.93 8.26
N GLY A 4 13.58 -0.58 7.11
CA GLY A 4 13.51 0.77 6.56
C GLY A 4 12.19 0.96 5.79
N TYR A 5 11.45 2.01 6.12
CA TYR A 5 10.25 2.40 5.41
C TYR A 5 10.02 3.91 5.53
N THR A 6 9.26 4.47 4.59
CA THR A 6 8.68 5.82 4.68
C THR A 6 7.16 5.67 4.76
N SER A 7 6.54 6.35 5.73
CA SER A 7 5.08 6.29 5.96
C SER A 7 4.41 7.59 5.55
N PHE A 8 3.26 7.49 4.90
CA PHE A 8 2.34 8.58 4.62
C PHE A 8 0.99 8.23 5.24
N GLU A 9 0.70 8.80 6.41
CA GLU A 9 -0.51 8.48 7.19
C GLU A 9 -1.80 9.03 6.58
N ARG A 10 -1.67 10.03 5.70
CA ARG A 10 -2.80 10.81 5.18
C ARG A 10 -2.91 10.75 3.66
N ALA A 11 -3.09 9.54 3.13
CA ALA A 11 -3.29 9.32 1.71
C ALA A 11 -4.79 9.41 1.35
N GLN A 12 -5.11 10.20 0.33
CA GLN A 12 -6.44 10.26 -0.26
C GLN A 12 -6.48 9.38 -1.50
N GLY A 13 -7.62 8.73 -1.76
CA GLY A 13 -7.75 7.93 -2.96
C GLY A 13 -9.10 7.26 -3.11
N ARG A 14 -9.30 6.60 -4.24
CA ARG A 14 -10.47 5.78 -4.54
C ARG A 14 -10.03 4.62 -5.42
N GLY A 15 -10.60 3.44 -5.18
CA GLY A 15 -10.36 2.29 -6.05
C GLY A 15 -10.86 2.53 -7.48
N SER A 16 -10.14 1.99 -8.47
CA SER A 16 -10.40 2.23 -9.90
C SER A 16 -11.60 1.47 -10.47
N LYS A 17 -12.03 0.39 -9.82
CA LYS A 17 -13.18 -0.43 -10.22
C LYS A 17 -14.28 -0.40 -9.17
N THR A 18 -13.89 -0.73 -7.96
CA THR A 18 -14.73 -0.78 -6.75
C THR A 18 -13.99 -0.04 -5.64
N GLY A 19 -14.74 0.55 -4.72
CA GLY A 19 -14.17 1.27 -3.58
C GLY A 19 -14.76 2.67 -3.44
N GLU A 20 -15.22 2.96 -2.23
CA GLU A 20 -15.66 4.29 -1.87
C GLU A 20 -14.46 5.26 -1.80
N PRO A 21 -14.67 6.55 -2.08
CA PRO A 21 -13.63 7.55 -1.88
C PRO A 21 -13.19 7.64 -0.43
N HIS A 22 -11.89 7.73 -0.21
CA HIS A 22 -11.25 7.97 1.08
C HIS A 22 -10.54 9.33 0.99
N ILE A 23 -11.25 10.41 1.32
CA ILE A 23 -10.83 11.81 1.06
C ILE A 23 -10.62 12.59 2.37
N GLY A 24 -11.22 12.15 3.48
CA GLY A 24 -11.10 12.80 4.78
C GLY A 24 -11.95 14.07 4.92
N ASP A 25 -13.04 14.18 4.14
CA ASP A 25 -14.03 15.26 4.24
C ASP A 25 -15.35 14.78 4.88
N HIS A 26 -16.37 15.65 4.94
CA HIS A 26 -17.66 15.30 5.54
C HIS A 26 -18.41 14.21 4.75
N ALA A 27 -18.27 14.16 3.43
CA ALA A 27 -18.93 13.14 2.61
C ALA A 27 -18.20 11.79 2.69
N TRP A 28 -16.87 11.83 2.82
CA TRP A 28 -15.96 10.69 2.79
C TRP A 28 -14.97 10.77 3.96
N PRO A 29 -15.39 10.42 5.18
CA PRO A 29 -14.59 10.65 6.39
C PRO A 29 -13.38 9.72 6.52
N THR A 30 -13.38 8.60 5.79
CA THR A 30 -12.27 7.63 5.82
C THR A 30 -11.07 8.12 5.02
N MET A 31 -9.89 7.64 5.41
CA MET A 31 -8.62 7.95 4.77
C MET A 31 -7.76 6.69 4.65
N ASN A 32 -6.86 6.69 3.68
CA ASN A 32 -5.87 5.65 3.50
C ASN A 32 -4.53 6.05 4.11
N SER A 33 -3.67 5.05 4.29
CA SER A 33 -2.24 5.23 4.53
C SER A 33 -1.44 4.56 3.42
N ALA A 34 -0.25 5.07 3.11
CA ALA A 34 0.69 4.45 2.20
C ALA A 34 2.04 4.22 2.90
N MET A 35 2.70 3.10 2.57
CA MET A 35 4.03 2.78 3.06
C MET A 35 4.95 2.45 1.88
N TYR A 36 6.12 3.08 1.86
CA TYR A 36 7.17 2.84 0.89
C TYR A 36 8.30 2.08 1.55
N VAL A 37 8.74 0.99 0.93
CA VAL A 37 9.82 0.14 1.42
C VAL A 37 10.80 -0.08 0.27
N ILE A 38 12.03 0.38 0.43
CA ILE A 38 13.11 0.01 -0.48
C ILE A 38 13.71 -1.31 0.00
N ALA A 39 13.69 -2.33 -0.85
CA ALA A 39 14.06 -3.69 -0.51
C ALA A 39 14.88 -4.34 -1.62
N PRO A 40 15.74 -5.33 -1.31
CA PRO A 40 16.36 -6.18 -2.33
C PRO A 40 15.29 -6.88 -3.16
N GLU A 41 15.52 -6.97 -4.47
CA GLU A 41 14.60 -7.64 -5.42
C GLU A 41 14.26 -9.07 -4.99
N THR A 42 15.24 -9.79 -4.44
CA THR A 42 15.07 -11.16 -3.93
C THR A 42 14.03 -11.31 -2.82
N ARG A 43 13.66 -10.22 -2.14
CA ARG A 43 12.65 -10.19 -1.07
C ARG A 43 11.26 -9.82 -1.58
N VAL A 44 11.15 -9.27 -2.80
CA VAL A 44 9.90 -8.76 -3.37
C VAL A 44 8.84 -9.88 -3.55
N PRO A 45 9.17 -11.08 -4.09
CA PRO A 45 8.17 -12.12 -4.27
C PRO A 45 7.51 -12.57 -2.95
N GLU A 46 8.32 -12.84 -1.93
CA GLU A 46 7.83 -13.25 -0.60
C GLU A 46 6.96 -12.15 0.04
N LEU A 47 7.33 -10.88 -0.13
CA LEU A 47 6.56 -9.76 0.41
C LEU A 47 5.20 -9.62 -0.28
N LEU A 48 5.16 -9.68 -1.61
CA LEU A 48 3.91 -9.56 -2.36
C LEU A 48 2.96 -10.72 -2.07
N GLU A 49 3.48 -11.95 -1.91
CA GLU A 49 2.67 -13.10 -1.53
C GLU A 49 1.97 -12.88 -0.18
N ARG A 50 2.72 -12.43 0.84
CA ARG A 50 2.16 -12.15 2.17
C ARG A 50 1.16 -10.99 2.14
N LEU A 51 1.43 -9.92 1.40
CA LEU A 51 0.50 -8.80 1.25
C LEU A 51 -0.78 -9.22 0.51
N ARG A 52 -0.68 -10.08 -0.50
CA ARG A 52 -1.85 -10.62 -1.20
C ARG A 52 -2.70 -11.48 -0.27
N ALA A 53 -2.08 -12.36 0.51
CA ALA A 53 -2.82 -13.16 1.50
C ALA A 53 -3.53 -12.28 2.55
N LEU A 54 -2.92 -11.15 2.93
CA LEU A 54 -3.54 -10.17 3.82
C LEU A 54 -4.74 -9.46 3.17
N ASP A 55 -4.62 -9.03 1.91
CA ASP A 55 -5.72 -8.41 1.16
C ASP A 55 -6.90 -9.38 1.01
N GLU A 56 -6.62 -10.64 0.64
CA GLU A 56 -7.64 -11.70 0.51
C GLU A 56 -8.33 -12.00 1.84
N ALA A 57 -7.63 -11.91 2.96
CA ALA A 57 -8.20 -12.07 4.30
C ALA A 57 -9.00 -10.83 4.76
N THR A 58 -8.79 -9.66 4.16
CA THR A 58 -9.39 -8.39 4.57
C THR A 58 -9.89 -7.55 3.37
N PRO A 59 -10.83 -8.08 2.57
CA PRO A 59 -11.20 -7.48 1.29
C PRO A 59 -11.75 -6.05 1.40
N ASP A 60 -12.40 -5.70 2.51
CA ASP A 60 -12.95 -4.35 2.75
C ASP A 60 -11.88 -3.29 3.03
N GLN A 61 -10.66 -3.69 3.38
CA GLN A 61 -9.54 -2.76 3.60
C GLN A 61 -8.91 -2.29 2.28
N GLY A 62 -9.08 -3.04 1.19
CA GLY A 62 -8.66 -2.65 -0.15
C GLY A 62 -7.15 -2.44 -0.28
N LEU A 63 -6.33 -3.35 0.26
CA LEU A 63 -4.88 -3.26 0.23
C LEU A 63 -4.36 -3.40 -1.20
N ARG A 64 -3.48 -2.50 -1.63
CA ARG A 64 -2.82 -2.56 -2.94
C ARG A 64 -1.32 -2.42 -2.76
N ALA A 65 -0.57 -3.26 -3.47
CA ALA A 65 0.88 -3.25 -3.49
C ALA A 65 1.37 -3.05 -4.92
N PHE A 66 2.33 -2.15 -5.08
CA PHE A 66 2.96 -1.86 -6.36
C PHE A 66 4.47 -1.96 -6.20
N VAL A 67 5.15 -2.42 -7.25
CA VAL A 67 6.61 -2.53 -7.27
C VAL A 67 7.13 -1.62 -8.38
N TRP A 68 8.07 -0.77 -8.02
CA TRP A 68 8.81 0.09 -8.94
C TRP A 68 10.30 -0.20 -8.81
N ALA A 69 11.03 -0.12 -9.92
CA ALA A 69 12.48 -0.25 -9.91
C ALA A 69 13.11 1.01 -9.28
N VAL A 70 14.11 0.81 -8.43
CA VAL A 70 14.98 1.88 -7.93
C VAL A 70 16.31 1.77 -8.65
N GLU A 71 16.61 2.73 -9.50
CA GLU A 71 17.78 2.68 -10.40
C GLU A 71 19.07 3.15 -9.72
N ALA A 72 18.97 3.98 -8.67
CA ALA A 72 20.10 4.46 -7.89
C ALA A 72 19.68 4.83 -6.46
N MET A 73 20.59 4.65 -5.50
CA MET A 73 20.46 5.07 -4.10
C MET A 73 21.84 5.45 -3.54
N PHE A 74 21.87 6.34 -2.54
CA PHE A 74 23.09 6.74 -1.82
C PHE A 74 23.06 6.27 -0.36
#